data_AF-A0A4S8LIK2-F1
#
_entry.id   AF-A0A4S8LIK2-F1
#
_cell.length_a   1.000
_cell.length_b   1.000
_cell.length_c   1.000
_cell.angle_alpha   90.00
_cell.angle_beta   90.00
_cell.angle_gamma   90.00
#
_symmetry.space_group_name_H-M   'P 1'
#
loop_
_entity.id
_entity.type
_entity.pdbx_description
1 polymer ?
#
loop_
_entity_poly.entity_id
_entity_poly.type
_entity_poly.pdbx_seq_one_letter_code
_entity_poly.pdbx_strand_id
1 'polypeptide(L)'
;KKIHWSAPLRTELKAHCKKVDIQYKTIKRIVKTRWNTYAVMLESVLHLRPALQRLCDHHSDLATITRSEWDLIDGLHKILNPFIWFTKEMEGNQRPLIHEVIPLMDMINRKLEAVVDNDFQDNLLRIAAKKGLMVLDKYYAKTDDSLIY
;
A
#
# COMPACT_ATOMS: atom_id res chain seq x y z
N LYS A 1 -17.12 -13.59 -7.64
CA LYS A 1 -17.49 -13.78 -6.19
C LYS A 1 -16.45 -13.08 -5.30
N LYS A 2 -16.76 -12.70 -4.05
CA LYS A 2 -15.78 -12.06 -3.14
C LYS A 2 -15.24 -13.09 -2.13
N ILE A 3 -13.92 -13.37 -2.18
CA ILE A 3 -13.25 -14.39 -1.34
C ILE A 3 -13.58 -14.21 0.15
N HIS A 4 -13.57 -12.99 0.66
CA HIS A 4 -13.84 -12.73 2.09
C HIS A 4 -15.22 -13.22 2.57
N TRP A 5 -16.26 -13.06 1.76
CA TRP A 5 -17.64 -13.35 2.18
C TRP A 5 -18.03 -14.81 1.95
N SER A 6 -17.15 -15.57 1.30
CA SER A 6 -17.38 -16.97 0.98
C SER A 6 -16.57 -17.86 1.93
N ALA A 7 -17.27 -18.52 2.86
CA ALA A 7 -16.69 -19.55 3.71
C ALA A 7 -15.92 -20.63 2.92
N PRO A 8 -16.43 -21.18 1.80
CA PRO A 8 -15.69 -22.21 1.06
C PRO A 8 -14.39 -21.66 0.46
N LEU A 9 -14.41 -20.48 -0.17
CA LEU A 9 -13.19 -19.89 -0.76
C LEU A 9 -12.12 -19.57 0.29
N ARG A 10 -12.52 -19.20 1.53
CA ARG A 10 -11.57 -18.99 2.63
C ARG A 10 -10.92 -20.29 3.10
N THR A 11 -11.71 -21.35 3.21
CA THR A 11 -11.19 -22.68 3.58
C THR A 11 -10.22 -23.20 2.53
N GLU A 12 -10.57 -23.01 1.25
CA GLU A 12 -9.72 -23.39 0.13
C GLU A 12 -8.43 -22.56 0.07
N LEU A 13 -8.52 -21.23 0.22
CA LEU A 13 -7.34 -20.37 0.33
C LEU A 13 -6.42 -20.80 1.48
N LYS A 14 -6.99 -21.18 2.63
CA LYS A 14 -6.22 -21.71 3.77
C LYS A 14 -5.54 -23.04 3.43
N ALA A 15 -6.20 -23.91 2.66
CA ALA A 15 -5.60 -25.14 2.17
C ALA A 15 -4.44 -24.86 1.19
N HIS A 16 -4.60 -23.89 0.28
CA HIS A 16 -3.53 -23.45 -0.60
C HIS A 16 -2.35 -22.85 0.17
N CYS A 17 -2.61 -22.04 1.21
CA CYS A 17 -1.55 -21.51 2.07
C CYS A 17 -0.72 -22.63 2.71
N LYS A 18 -1.36 -23.69 3.21
CA LYS A 18 -0.64 -24.87 3.73
C LYS A 18 0.20 -25.58 2.67
N LYS A 19 -0.30 -25.68 1.43
CA LYS A 19 0.43 -26.29 0.30
C LYS A 19 1.61 -25.45 -0.20
N VAL A 20 1.64 -24.15 0.07
CA VAL A 20 2.74 -23.23 -0.29
C VAL A 20 3.68 -23.00 0.90
N ASP A 21 3.38 -23.59 2.06
CA ASP A 21 4.08 -23.34 3.33
C ASP A 21 4.08 -21.85 3.76
N ILE A 22 2.93 -21.19 3.61
CA ILE A 22 2.74 -19.80 4.04
C ILE A 22 1.72 -19.75 5.17
N GLN A 23 2.01 -18.95 6.20
CA GLN A 23 1.06 -18.67 7.26
C GLN A 23 -0.17 -17.95 6.69
N TYR A 24 -1.32 -18.61 6.80
CA TYR A 24 -2.59 -18.02 6.38
C TYR A 24 -2.88 -16.74 7.18
N LYS A 25 -3.05 -15.65 6.46
CA LYS A 25 -3.58 -14.39 6.97
C LYS A 25 -4.85 -14.07 6.19
N THR A 26 -5.84 -13.45 6.85
CA THR A 26 -7.02 -12.95 6.12
C THR A 26 -6.63 -11.66 5.39
N ILE A 27 -7.02 -11.55 4.11
CA ILE A 27 -6.88 -10.32 3.32
C ILE A 27 -7.53 -9.17 4.10
N LYS A 28 -6.75 -8.12 4.34
CA LYS A 28 -7.20 -7.00 5.16
C LYS A 28 -8.25 -6.19 4.40
N ARG A 29 -9.31 -5.81 5.10
CA ARG A 29 -10.43 -5.08 4.50
C ARG A 29 -10.09 -3.62 4.29
N ILE A 30 -10.69 -3.04 3.24
CA ILE A 30 -10.66 -1.60 3.08
C ILE A 30 -11.62 -0.95 4.10
N VAL A 31 -11.12 -0.08 4.97
CA VAL A 31 -11.85 0.67 5.99
C VAL A 31 -11.70 2.14 5.66
N LYS A 32 -12.82 2.79 5.30
CA LYS A 32 -12.84 4.19 4.84
C LYS A 32 -12.25 5.17 5.86
N THR A 33 -12.41 4.89 7.15
CA THR A 33 -11.98 5.78 8.24
C THR A 33 -10.53 5.60 8.66
N ARG A 34 -9.78 4.67 8.06
CA ARG A 34 -8.39 4.39 8.40
C ARG A 34 -7.50 4.63 7.20
N TRP A 35 -6.59 5.59 7.29
CA TRP A 35 -5.84 6.10 6.13
C TRP A 35 -4.86 5.08 5.53
N ASN A 36 -4.28 4.20 6.37
CA ASN A 36 -3.28 3.19 5.96
C ASN A 36 -3.84 1.92 5.32
N THR A 37 -5.16 1.85 5.20
CA THR A 37 -5.85 0.60 4.96
C THR A 37 -5.52 0.00 3.58
N TYR A 38 -5.35 0.83 2.55
CA TYR A 38 -4.95 0.35 1.23
C TYR A 38 -3.58 -0.32 1.27
N ALA A 39 -2.60 0.32 1.90
CA ALA A 39 -1.25 -0.22 1.99
C ALA A 39 -1.20 -1.54 2.77
N VAL A 40 -1.91 -1.62 3.90
CA VAL A 40 -2.05 -2.86 4.69
C VAL A 40 -2.81 -3.96 3.94
N MET A 41 -3.78 -3.58 3.08
CA MET A 41 -4.47 -4.52 2.20
C MET A 41 -3.51 -5.07 1.14
N LEU A 42 -2.77 -4.20 0.44
CA LEU A 42 -1.79 -4.61 -0.57
C LEU A 42 -0.71 -5.52 0.02
N GLU A 43 -0.19 -5.20 1.21
CA GLU A 43 0.75 -6.06 1.95
C GLU A 43 0.18 -7.47 2.15
N SER A 44 -1.09 -7.56 2.60
CA SER A 44 -1.75 -8.85 2.81
C SER A 44 -1.99 -9.62 1.52
N VAL A 45 -2.24 -8.93 0.41
CA VAL A 45 -2.42 -9.53 -0.92
C VAL A 45 -1.08 -10.04 -1.46
N LEU A 46 -0.01 -9.28 -1.31
CA LEU A 46 1.35 -9.69 -1.68
C LEU A 46 1.83 -10.91 -0.88
N HIS A 47 1.58 -10.93 0.43
CA HIS A 47 1.90 -12.08 1.29
C HIS A 47 1.19 -13.38 0.84
N LEU A 48 -0.05 -13.24 0.34
CA LEU A 48 -0.85 -14.37 -0.10
C LEU A 48 -0.72 -14.67 -1.60
N ARG A 49 0.10 -13.92 -2.34
CA ARG A 49 0.25 -14.03 -3.81
C ARG A 49 0.30 -15.47 -4.33
N PRO A 50 1.20 -16.35 -3.86
CA PRO A 50 1.32 -17.69 -4.43
C PRO A 50 0.15 -18.61 -4.06
N ALA A 51 -0.54 -18.35 -2.94
CA ALA A 51 -1.78 -19.06 -2.61
C ALA A 51 -2.98 -18.53 -3.41
N LEU A 52 -3.02 -17.22 -3.69
CA LEU A 52 -4.04 -16.58 -4.50
C LEU A 52 -3.95 -16.97 -5.97
N GLN A 53 -2.74 -17.05 -6.53
CA GLN A 53 -2.53 -17.54 -7.89
C GLN A 53 -3.10 -18.95 -8.07
N ARG A 54 -2.74 -19.89 -7.18
CA ARG A 54 -3.29 -21.25 -7.20
C ARG A 54 -4.82 -21.29 -7.06
N LEU A 55 -5.40 -20.41 -6.25
CA LEU A 55 -6.85 -20.31 -6.09
C LEU A 55 -7.51 -19.80 -7.37
N CYS A 56 -6.94 -18.77 -8.02
CA CYS A 56 -7.44 -18.26 -9.30
C CYS A 56 -7.32 -19.30 -10.41
N ASP A 57 -6.22 -20.07 -10.45
CA ASP A 57 -6.03 -21.15 -11.43
C ASP A 57 -7.09 -22.25 -11.31
N HIS A 58 -7.60 -22.50 -10.11
CA HIS A 58 -8.64 -23.49 -9.83
C HIS A 58 -10.07 -23.00 -10.09
N HIS A 59 -10.29 -21.69 -10.15
CA HIS A 59 -11.61 -21.07 -10.26
C HIS A 59 -11.68 -20.13 -11.46
N SER A 60 -12.25 -20.62 -12.57
CA SER A 60 -12.46 -19.82 -13.78
C SER A 60 -13.44 -18.64 -13.60
N ASP A 61 -14.19 -18.60 -12.50
CA ASP A 61 -15.09 -17.49 -12.13
C ASP A 61 -14.42 -16.39 -11.30
N LEU A 62 -13.13 -16.55 -10.97
CA LEU A 62 -12.32 -15.51 -10.33
C LEU A 62 -11.46 -14.79 -11.35
N ALA A 63 -11.36 -13.46 -11.21
CA ALA A 63 -10.46 -12.66 -12.02
C ALA A 63 -9.01 -13.10 -11.73
N THR A 64 -8.28 -13.46 -12.78
CA THR A 64 -6.86 -13.80 -12.67
C THR A 64 -6.05 -12.52 -12.71
N ILE A 65 -5.21 -12.30 -11.70
CA ILE A 65 -4.31 -11.15 -11.64
C ILE A 65 -3.08 -11.49 -12.48
N THR A 66 -2.88 -10.71 -13.54
CA THR A 66 -1.77 -10.83 -14.48
C THR A 66 -0.43 -10.45 -13.83
N ARG A 67 0.68 -10.83 -14.46
CA ARG A 67 2.03 -10.50 -13.98
C ARG A 67 2.22 -8.98 -13.84
N SER A 68 1.79 -8.21 -14.83
CA SER A 68 1.88 -6.74 -14.82
C SER A 68 1.06 -6.11 -13.69
N GLU A 69 -0.12 -6.66 -13.38
CA GLU A 69 -0.93 -6.19 -12.24
C GLU A 69 -0.27 -6.51 -10.89
N TRP A 70 0.39 -7.67 -10.77
CA TRP A 70 1.19 -7.98 -9.58
C TRP A 70 2.37 -7.03 -9.41
N ASP A 71 3.05 -6.69 -10.50
CA ASP A 71 4.18 -5.74 -10.49
C ASP A 71 3.68 -4.32 -10.14
N LEU A 72 2.48 -3.93 -10.61
CA LEU A 72 1.81 -2.69 -10.22
C LEU A 72 1.44 -2.67 -8.74
N ILE A 73 0.88 -3.76 -8.20
CA ILE A 73 0.53 -3.91 -6.78
C ILE A 73 1.78 -3.79 -5.90
N ASP A 74 2.88 -4.44 -6.29
CA ASP A 74 4.17 -4.36 -5.60
C ASP A 74 4.73 -2.93 -5.62
N GLY A 75 4.68 -2.27 -6.78
CA GLY A 75 5.07 -0.87 -6.93
C GLY A 75 4.24 0.09 -6.08
N LEU A 76 2.92 -0.06 -6.07
CA LEU A 76 2.02 0.75 -5.23
C LEU A 76 2.29 0.52 -3.74
N HIS A 77 2.51 -0.73 -3.34
CA HIS A 77 2.86 -1.05 -1.96
C HIS A 77 4.17 -0.38 -1.54
N LYS A 78 5.21 -0.40 -2.39
CA LYS A 78 6.49 0.28 -2.14
C LYS A 78 6.33 1.80 -1.99
N ILE A 79 5.48 2.42 -2.81
CA ILE A 79 5.16 3.86 -2.71
C ILE A 79 4.44 4.17 -1.40
N LEU A 80 3.49 3.32 -0.98
CA LEU A 80 2.64 3.57 0.18
C LEU A 80 3.27 3.16 1.52
N ASN A 81 4.21 2.22 1.54
CA ASN A 81 4.83 1.70 2.76
C ASN A 81 5.47 2.78 3.66
N PRO A 82 6.20 3.79 3.13
CA PRO A 82 6.71 4.91 3.92
C PRO A 82 5.61 5.67 4.68
N PHE A 83 4.42 5.82 4.09
CA PHE A 83 3.29 6.49 4.72
C PHE A 83 2.75 5.69 5.91
N ILE A 84 2.76 4.36 5.85
CA ILE A 84 2.36 3.52 6.99
C ILE A 84 3.29 3.76 8.17
N TRP A 85 4.60 3.79 7.92
CA TRP A 85 5.57 4.00 8.98
C TRP A 85 5.40 5.40 9.60
N PHE A 86 5.31 6.42 8.75
CA PHE A 86 5.08 7.81 9.18
C PHE A 86 3.84 7.96 10.05
N THR A 87 2.70 7.47 9.56
CA THR A 87 1.43 7.59 10.27
C THR A 87 1.43 6.83 11.59
N LYS A 88 2.07 5.66 11.66
CA LYS A 88 2.24 4.92 12.93
C LYS A 88 3.08 5.69 13.94
N GLU A 89 4.16 6.32 13.48
CA GLU A 89 5.01 7.16 14.34
C GLU A 89 4.20 8.33 14.92
N MET A 90 3.40 8.98 14.07
CA MET A 90 2.54 10.09 14.46
C MET A 90 1.35 9.68 15.32
N GLU A 91 0.79 8.49 15.11
CA GLU A 91 -0.30 7.94 15.94
C GLU A 91 0.14 7.72 17.40
N GLY A 92 1.42 7.43 17.63
CA GLY A 92 1.99 7.23 18.97
C GLY A 92 2.32 8.54 19.71
N ASN A 93 2.49 9.64 18.99
CA ASN A 93 2.86 10.93 19.55
C ASN A 93 1.60 11.78 19.78
N GLN A 94 1.26 12.05 21.05
CA GLN A 94 0.09 12.87 21.38
C GLN A 94 0.25 14.34 20.97
N ARG A 95 1.48 14.81 20.75
CA ARG A 95 1.81 16.20 20.38
C ARG A 95 3.03 16.22 19.44
N PRO A 96 2.87 15.83 18.17
CA PRO A 96 3.97 15.92 17.20
C PRO A 96 4.38 17.37 17.00
N LEU A 97 5.68 17.64 17.10
CA LEU A 97 6.26 18.95 16.91
C LEU A 97 6.64 19.19 15.45
N ILE A 98 6.68 20.46 15.03
CA ILE A 98 6.97 20.83 13.63
C ILE A 98 8.33 20.28 13.18
N HIS A 99 9.35 20.39 14.02
CA HIS A 99 10.70 19.88 13.72
C HIS A 99 10.77 18.35 13.60
N GLU A 100 9.78 17.62 14.12
CA GLU A 100 9.66 16.16 13.96
C GLU A 100 8.92 15.82 12.66
N VAL A 101 7.93 16.61 12.28
CA VAL A 101 7.09 16.39 11.10
C VAL A 101 7.79 16.78 9.80
N ILE A 102 8.51 17.91 9.75
CA ILE A 102 9.17 18.41 8.53
C ILE A 102 10.14 17.37 7.93
N PRO A 103 11.08 16.77 8.69
CA PRO A 103 12.00 15.79 8.14
C PRO A 103 11.30 14.56 7.55
N LEU A 104 10.14 14.21 8.10
CA LEU A 104 9.35 13.09 7.63
C LEU A 104 8.60 13.42 6.34
N MET A 105 8.07 14.64 6.23
CA MET A 105 7.51 15.13 4.97
C MET A 105 8.57 15.20 3.88
N ASP A 106 9.78 15.70 4.18
CA ASP A 106 10.91 15.73 3.25
C ASP A 106 11.30 14.32 2.77
N MET A 107 11.35 13.36 3.70
CA MET A 107 11.65 11.97 3.36
C MET A 107 10.60 11.39 2.41
N ILE A 108 9.31 11.65 2.66
CA ILE A 108 8.23 11.19 1.78
C ILE A 108 8.33 11.88 0.41
N ASN A 109 8.62 13.19 0.39
CA ASN A 109 8.74 13.98 -0.84
C ASN A 109 9.81 13.40 -1.74
N ARG A 110 11.04 13.23 -1.21
CA ARG A 110 12.18 12.63 -1.92
C ARG A 110 11.88 11.23 -2.46
N LYS A 111 11.14 10.40 -1.70
CA LYS A 111 10.76 9.06 -2.14
C LYS A 111 9.80 9.09 -3.32
N LEU A 112 8.87 10.04 -3.33
CA LEU A 112 7.93 10.20 -4.44
C LEU A 112 8.62 10.81 -5.68
N GLU A 113 9.49 11.80 -5.50
CA GLU A 113 10.33 12.37 -6.57
C GLU A 113 11.15 11.28 -7.26
N ALA A 114 11.84 10.44 -6.48
CA ALA A 114 12.62 9.32 -7.01
C ALA A 114 11.78 8.34 -7.85
N VAL A 115 10.49 8.18 -7.54
CA VAL A 115 9.56 7.34 -8.34
C VAL A 115 9.14 8.06 -9.61
N VAL A 116 8.91 9.37 -9.57
CA VAL A 116 8.54 10.18 -10.74
C VAL A 116 9.68 10.28 -11.74
N ASP A 117 10.91 10.46 -11.26
CA ASP A 117 12.11 10.64 -12.07
C ASP A 117 12.69 9.34 -12.61
N ASN A 118 12.22 8.18 -12.11
CA ASN A 118 12.63 6.88 -12.61
C ASN A 118 11.90 6.54 -13.92
N ASP A 119 12.57 6.73 -15.06
CA ASP A 119 12.03 6.40 -16.39
C ASP A 119 11.82 4.90 -16.63
N PHE A 120 12.44 4.02 -15.83
CA PHE A 120 12.22 2.58 -15.90
C PHE A 120 10.99 2.14 -15.08
N GLN A 121 10.36 3.06 -14.35
CA GLN A 121 9.16 2.79 -13.57
C GLN A 121 7.91 2.78 -14.47
N ASP A 122 6.94 1.94 -14.11
CA ASP A 122 5.63 1.94 -14.78
C ASP A 122 4.98 3.33 -14.77
N ASN A 123 4.42 3.73 -15.92
CA ASN A 123 3.86 5.07 -16.10
C ASN A 123 2.69 5.36 -15.13
N LEU A 124 1.88 4.36 -14.77
CA LEU A 124 0.80 4.54 -13.79
C LEU A 124 1.37 4.83 -12.40
N LEU A 125 2.47 4.18 -12.03
CA LEU A 125 3.16 4.44 -10.75
C LEU A 125 3.77 5.83 -10.71
N ARG A 126 4.38 6.29 -11.82
CA ARG A 126 4.89 7.66 -11.95
C ARG A 126 3.77 8.68 -11.83
N ILE A 127 2.65 8.47 -12.52
CA ILE A 127 1.47 9.35 -12.43
C ILE A 127 0.92 9.36 -11.01
N ALA A 128 0.80 8.19 -10.37
CA ALA A 128 0.31 8.08 -8.99
C ALA A 128 1.23 8.83 -8.00
N ALA A 129 2.56 8.65 -8.14
CA ALA A 129 3.54 9.35 -7.32
C ALA A 129 3.47 10.87 -7.54
N LYS A 130 3.37 11.32 -8.80
CA LYS A 130 3.20 12.74 -9.14
C LYS A 130 1.94 13.34 -8.51
N LYS A 131 0.82 12.61 -8.51
CA LYS A 131 -0.41 13.04 -7.83
C LYS A 131 -0.21 13.10 -6.31
N GLY A 132 0.54 12.16 -5.74
CA GLY A 132 0.94 12.18 -4.34
C GLY A 132 1.76 13.42 -3.98
N LEU A 133 2.75 13.77 -4.81
CA LEU A 133 3.58 14.98 -4.66
C LEU A 133 2.72 16.24 -4.63
N MET A 134 1.82 16.41 -5.61
CA MET A 134 0.95 17.59 -5.66
C MET A 134 0.10 17.77 -4.39
N VAL A 135 -0.32 16.67 -3.76
CA VAL A 135 -1.03 16.72 -2.48
C VAL A 135 -0.08 17.07 -1.35
N LEU A 136 1.11 16.47 -1.31
CA LEU A 136 2.12 16.75 -0.29
C LEU A 136 2.56 18.21 -0.34
N ASP A 137 2.90 18.74 -1.51
CA ASP A 137 3.29 20.13 -1.74
C ASP A 137 2.23 21.12 -1.22
N LYS A 138 0.95 20.82 -1.46
CA LYS A 138 -0.16 21.63 -0.95
C LYS A 138 -0.16 21.73 0.58
N TYR A 139 0.21 20.66 1.29
CA TYR A 139 0.29 20.67 2.75
C TYR A 139 1.63 21.19 3.25
N TYR A 140 2.72 20.93 2.53
CA TYR A 140 4.04 21.44 2.83
C TYR A 140 4.09 22.96 2.72
N ALA A 141 3.47 23.57 1.71
CA ALA A 141 3.36 25.02 1.60
C ALA A 141 2.72 25.71 2.84
N LYS A 142 1.95 24.97 3.66
CA LYS A 142 1.40 25.51 4.91
C LYS A 142 2.40 25.62 6.04
N THR A 143 3.55 24.93 5.96
CA THR A 143 4.64 25.09 6.93
C THR A 143 5.43 26.37 6.67
N ASP A 144 5.45 26.87 5.43
CA ASP A 144 6.14 28.12 5.08
C ASP A 144 5.42 29.37 5.64
N ASP A 145 4.10 29.30 5.81
CA ASP A 145 3.30 30.37 6.44
C ASP A 145 3.38 30.37 7.99
N SER A 146 4.07 29.39 8.59
CA SER A 146 4.22 29.29 10.05
C SER A 146 5.34 30.21 10.54
N LEU A 147 5.01 31.15 11.42
CA LEU A 147 5.96 32.06 12.09
C LEU A 147 6.95 31.35 13.04
N ILE A 148 6.84 30.03 13.20
CA ILE A 148 7.63 29.23 14.13
C ILE A 148 8.66 28.44 13.33
N TYR A 149 9.87 29.00 13.26
CA TYR A 149 11.14 28.34 12.91
C TYR A 149 12.01 28.24 14.17
#